data_AF-A0A6P0VFE0-F1
#
_entry.id   AF-A0A6P0VFE0-F1
#
_cell.length_a   1.000
_cell.length_b   1.000
_cell.length_c   1.000
_cell.angle_alpha   90.00
_cell.angle_beta   90.00
_cell.angle_gamma   90.00
#
_symmetry.space_group_name_H-M   'P 1'
#
loop_
_entity.id
_entity.type
_entity.pdbx_description
1 polymer ?
#
loop_
_entity_poly.entity_id
_entity_poly.type
_entity_poly.pdbx_seq_one_letter_code
_entity_poly.pdbx_strand_id
1 'polypeptide(L)'
;MSSSRTSVQLVALTENVQAVHKETRELIVLRRGQLGTVLMEFNAEAYLVDFADAQGCTYAMETISADKLMLFFDEPVAVYA
;
A
#
# COMPACT_ATOMS: atom_id res chain seq x y z
N MET A 1 -25.85 -16.39 3.09
CA MET A 1 -24.98 -15.36 3.70
C MET A 1 -23.99 -14.94 2.64
N SER A 2 -24.21 -13.79 2.01
CA SER A 2 -23.26 -13.24 1.04
C SER A 2 -22.09 -12.70 1.86
N SER A 3 -20.95 -13.39 1.83
CA SER A 3 -19.71 -12.83 2.34
C SER A 3 -19.34 -11.68 1.43
N SER A 4 -19.61 -10.46 1.88
CA SER A 4 -18.99 -9.27 1.31
C SER A 4 -17.49 -9.46 1.41
N ARG A 5 -16.82 -9.84 0.32
CA ARG A 5 -15.36 -9.76 0.25
C ARG A 5 -15.04 -8.28 0.45
N THR A 6 -14.44 -7.93 1.58
CA THR A 6 -13.78 -6.64 1.73
C THR A 6 -12.73 -6.60 0.62
N SER A 7 -12.97 -5.80 -0.42
CA SER A 7 -12.03 -5.61 -1.52
C SER A 7 -10.83 -4.87 -0.96
N VAL A 8 -9.77 -5.62 -0.65
CA VAL A 8 -8.51 -5.06 -0.22
C VAL A 8 -7.88 -4.36 -1.43
N GLN A 9 -7.59 -3.06 -1.32
CA GLN A 9 -6.93 -2.32 -2.40
C GLN A 9 -5.43 -2.42 -2.24
N LEU A 10 -4.77 -3.02 -3.24
CA LEU A 10 -3.32 -3.08 -3.34
C LEU A 10 -2.82 -1.87 -4.12
N VAL A 11 -1.79 -1.23 -3.58
CA VAL A 11 -1.13 -0.07 -4.19
C VAL A 11 0.37 -0.32 -4.29
N ALA A 12 1.02 0.35 -5.22
CA ALA A 12 2.47 0.41 -5.33
C ALA A 12 2.96 1.83 -5.07
N LEU A 13 4.11 1.97 -4.42
CA LEU A 13 4.78 3.27 -4.28
C LEU A 13 5.32 3.78 -5.62
N THR A 14 5.11 5.06 -5.93
CA THR A 14 5.68 5.69 -7.15
C THR A 14 7.10 6.23 -6.93
N GLU A 15 7.55 6.32 -5.68
CA GLU A 15 8.87 6.79 -5.26
C GLU A 15 9.38 6.05 -4.02
N ASN A 16 10.62 6.31 -3.61
CA ASN A 16 11.12 5.80 -2.33
C ASN A 16 10.53 6.61 -1.17
N VAL A 17 10.12 5.93 -0.10
CA VAL A 17 9.61 6.56 1.13
C VAL A 17 10.44 6.08 2.31
N GLN A 18 10.84 7.00 3.19
CA GLN A 18 11.46 6.64 4.46
C GLN A 18 10.37 6.25 5.46
N ALA A 19 10.61 5.18 6.20
CA ALA A 19 9.70 4.70 7.24
C ALA A 19 10.50 4.25 8.47
N VAL A 20 9.79 3.99 9.56
CA VAL A 20 10.37 3.37 10.76
C VAL A 20 9.87 1.94 10.85
N HIS A 21 10.79 0.98 10.88
CA HIS A 21 10.42 -0.42 11.08
C HIS A 21 9.74 -0.58 12.44
N LYS A 22 8.52 -1.13 12.44
CA LYS A 22 7.64 -1.19 13.60
C LYS A 22 8.27 -1.90 14.80
N GLU A 23 8.95 -3.02 14.55
CA GLU A 23 9.56 -3.83 15.59
C GLU A 23 10.95 -3.33 16.01
N THR A 24 11.89 -3.22 15.06
CA THR A 24 13.29 -2.86 15.36
C THR A 24 13.50 -1.37 15.65
N ARG A 25 12.53 -0.52 15.30
CA ARG A 25 12.62 0.96 15.37
C ARG A 25 13.70 1.57 14.47
N GLU A 26 14.27 0.80 13.56
CA GLU A 26 15.28 1.28 12.63
C GLU A 26 14.63 2.06 11.47
N LEU A 27 15.38 3.02 10.92
CA LEU A 27 14.99 3.68 9.68
C LEU A 27 15.14 2.71 8.52
N ILE A 28 14.09 2.59 7.72
CA ILE A 28 14.05 1.77 6.52
C ILE A 28 13.62 2.61 5.32
N VAL A 29 13.88 2.07 4.12
CA VAL A 29 13.41 2.66 2.86
C VAL A 29 12.42 1.69 2.23
N LEU A 30 11.18 2.13 2.12
CA LEU A 30 10.18 1.53 1.25
C LEU A 30 10.51 1.96 -0.19
N ARG A 31 10.78 1.00 -1.06
CA ARG A 31 11.28 1.30 -2.41
C ARG A 31 10.14 1.64 -3.36
N ARG A 32 10.43 2.44 -4.39
CA ARG A 32 9.54 2.59 -5.55
C ARG A 32 9.13 1.20 -6.09
N GLY A 33 7.85 1.04 -6.36
CA GLY A 33 7.23 -0.20 -6.84
C GLY A 33 6.88 -1.19 -5.74
N GLN A 34 7.26 -0.93 -4.48
CA GLN A 34 6.91 -1.78 -3.36
C GLN A 34 5.41 -1.75 -3.11
N LEU A 35 4.83 -2.95 -2.97
CA LEU A 35 3.39 -3.14 -2.79
C LEU A 35 3.01 -2.93 -1.33
N GLY A 36 1.86 -2.31 -1.13
CA GLY A 36 1.23 -2.11 0.17
C GLY A 36 -0.28 -2.23 0.07
N THR A 37 -0.91 -2.48 1.22
CA THR A 37 -2.35 -2.65 1.34
C THR A 37 -2.99 -1.42 1.96
N VAL A 38 -3.99 -0.82 1.31
CA VAL A 38 -4.74 0.29 1.89
C VAL A 38 -5.62 -0.23 3.03
N LEU A 39 -5.43 0.32 4.22
CA LEU A 39 -6.25 0.04 5.41
C LEU A 39 -7.30 1.13 5.64
N MET A 40 -6.98 2.39 5.31
CA MET A 40 -7.85 3.55 5.54
C MET A 40 -7.57 4.65 4.53
N GLU A 41 -8.60 5.41 4.19
CA GLU A 41 -8.53 6.60 3.35
C GLU A 41 -8.75 7.87 4.18
N PHE A 42 -7.99 8.91 3.85
CA PHE A 42 -8.12 10.26 4.39
C PHE A 42 -8.46 11.23 3.26
N ASN A 43 -9.76 11.48 3.06
CA ASN A 43 -10.30 12.43 2.08
C ASN A 43 -9.77 12.27 0.64
N ALA A 44 -9.43 11.05 0.21
CA ALA A 44 -8.74 10.75 -1.05
C ALA A 44 -7.39 11.47 -1.27
N GLU A 45 -6.86 12.17 -0.26
CA GLU A 45 -5.59 12.90 -0.32
C GLU A 45 -4.44 12.05 0.23
N ALA A 46 -4.73 11.16 1.18
CA ALA A 46 -3.77 10.24 1.75
C ALA A 46 -4.42 8.93 2.17
N TYR A 47 -3.59 7.90 2.33
CA TYR A 47 -4.03 6.56 2.68
C TYR A 47 -3.12 5.98 3.77
N LEU A 48 -3.70 5.30 4.75
CA LEU A 48 -2.94 4.45 5.65
C LEU A 48 -2.62 3.14 4.92
N VAL A 49 -1.34 2.89 4.67
CA VAL A 49 -0.88 1.73 3.90
C VAL A 49 -0.07 0.80 4.80
N ASP A 50 -0.46 -0.46 4.83
CA ASP A 50 0.26 -1.56 5.47
C ASP A 50 1.28 -2.16 4.51
N PHE A 51 2.53 -2.25 4.97
CA PHE A 51 3.63 -2.90 4.29
C PHE A 51 4.06 -4.12 5.10
N ALA A 52 3.84 -5.29 4.52
CA ALA A 52 4.11 -6.59 5.14
C ALA A 52 5.16 -7.38 4.35
N ASP A 53 5.86 -8.26 5.06
CA ASP A 53 6.80 -9.20 4.44
C ASP A 53 6.08 -10.33 3.70
N ALA A 54 6.85 -11.26 3.12
CA ALA A 54 6.30 -12.40 2.39
C ALA A 54 5.55 -13.42 3.28
N GLN A 55 5.62 -13.26 4.61
CA GLN A 55 4.87 -14.06 5.58
C GLN A 55 3.59 -13.35 6.03
N GLY A 56 3.36 -12.11 5.57
CA GLY A 56 2.21 -11.29 5.96
C GLY A 56 2.42 -10.53 7.27
N CYS A 57 3.65 -10.43 7.78
CA CYS A 57 3.95 -9.66 8.97
C CYS A 57 4.19 -8.19 8.62
N THR A 58 3.37 -7.29 9.16
CA THR A 58 3.54 -5.84 9.03
C THR A 58 4.89 -5.38 9.60
N TYR A 59 5.75 -4.80 8.76
CA TYR A 59 6.98 -4.12 9.21
C TYR A 59 6.87 -2.60 9.16
N ALA A 60 5.97 -2.03 8.36
CA ALA A 60 5.71 -0.59 8.34
C ALA A 60 4.23 -0.30 8.07
N MET A 61 3.73 0.79 8.64
CA MET A 61 2.35 1.24 8.44
C MET A 61 2.35 2.76 8.39
N GLU A 62 2.27 3.30 7.18
CA GLU A 62 2.56 4.71 6.91
C GLU A 62 1.35 5.40 6.29
N THR A 63 1.17 6.69 6.62
CA THR A 63 0.21 7.54 5.90
C THR A 63 0.90 8.09 4.66
N ILE A 64 0.50 7.62 3.49
CA ILE A 64 1.10 7.96 2.20
C ILE A 64 0.15 8.86 1.42
N SER A 65 0.67 9.96 0.89
CA SER A 65 -0.07 10.87 0.01
C SER A 65 -0.47 10.17 -1.29
N ALA A 66 -1.65 10.49 -1.81
CA ALA A 66 -2.24 9.86 -2.98
C ALA A 66 -1.34 9.95 -4.24
N ASP A 67 -0.60 11.05 -4.41
CA ASP A 67 0.35 11.26 -5.50
C ASP A 67 1.57 10.32 -5.46
N LYS A 68 1.82 9.67 -4.32
CA LYS A 68 2.88 8.67 -4.12
C LYS A 68 2.42 7.23 -4.31
N LEU A 69 1.14 7.03 -4.64
CA LEU A 69 0.53 5.72 -4.81
C LEU A 69 0.03 5.52 -6.24
N MET A 70 0.15 4.28 -6.69
CA MET A 70 -0.47 3.79 -7.92
C MET A 70 -1.29 2.56 -7.58
N LEU A 71 -2.53 2.49 -8.05
CA LEU A 71 -3.33 1.26 -7.94
C LEU A 71 -2.61 0.12 -8.66
N PHE A 72 -2.48 -1.03 -7.97
CA PHE A 72 -1.91 -2.22 -8.57
C PHE A 72 -3.02 -3.04 -9.23
N PHE A 73 -2.77 -3.40 -10.50
CA PHE A 73 -3.59 -4.33 -11.26
C PHE A 73 -2.72 -5.55 -11.60
N ASP A 74 -3.17 -6.73 -11.22
CA ASP A 74 -2.49 -8.00 -11.47
C ASP A 74 -2.60 -8.44 -12.94
N GLU A 75 -3.72 -8.11 -13.57
CA GLU A 75 -3.97 -8.32 -14.99
C GLU A 75 -4.03 -6.98 -15.77
N PRO A 76 -3.72 -6.99 -17.08
CA PRO A 76 -3.89 -5.82 -17.92
C PRO A 76 -5.33 -5.30 -17.89
N VAL A 77 -5.49 -4.00 -17.66
CA VAL A 77 -6.80 -3.34 -17.75
C VAL A 77 -7.07 -3.01 -19.21
N ALA A 78 -8.15 -3.59 -19.77
CA ALA A 78 -8.58 -3.29 -21.12
C ALA A 78 -9.03 -1.83 -21.23
N VAL A 79 -8.53 -1.11 -22.24
CA VAL A 79 -9.05 0.20 -22.61
C VAL A 79 -10.17 -0.02 -23.61
N TYR A 80 -11.41 0.15 -23.20
CA TYR A 80 -12.53 0.20 -24.15
C TYR A 80 -12.54 1.60 -24.78
N ALA A 81 -12.32 1.65 -26.09
CA ALA A 81 -12.43 2.86 -26.91
C ALA A 81 -13.89 3.13 -27.31
#